data_AF-A0A643CGL8-F1
#
_entry.id   AF-A0A643CGL8-F1
#
_cell.length_a   1.000
_cell.length_b   1.000
_cell.length_c   1.000
_cell.angle_alpha   90.00
_cell.angle_beta   90.00
_cell.angle_gamma   90.00
#
_symmetry.space_group_name_H-M   'P 1'
#
loop_
_entity.id
_entity.type
_entity.pdbx_description
1 polymer ?
#
loop_
_entity_poly.entity_id
_entity_poly.type
_entity_poly.pdbx_seq_one_letter_code
_entity_poly.pdbx_strand_id
1 'polypeptide(L)'
;MMSHGFQSSHQDLSFGPWKLTASKTHIMKSADVEKLADELHMPSLPEMMFGDNVLRIQRGSGFGIEFNTTDALRCVNNYQGMLKVA
;
A
#
# COMPACT_ATOMS: atom_id res chain seq x y z
N MET A 1 -3.17 -27.65 16.48
CA MET A 1 -3.92 -26.38 16.55
C MET A 1 -3.64 -25.64 15.26
N MET A 2 -4.57 -25.66 14.31
CA MET A 2 -4.37 -24.97 13.02
C MET A 2 -4.53 -23.47 13.27
N SER A 3 -3.46 -22.70 13.17
CA SER A 3 -3.56 -21.23 13.18
C SER A 3 -4.24 -20.82 11.88
N HIS A 4 -5.53 -20.52 11.92
CA HIS A 4 -6.21 -19.71 10.91
C HIS A 4 -5.73 -18.25 11.03
N GLY A 5 -4.43 -18.05 10.80
CA GLY A 5 -3.82 -16.73 10.69
C GLY A 5 -3.74 -16.33 9.22
N PHE A 6 -3.89 -15.04 8.95
CA PHE A 6 -3.53 -14.48 7.65
C PHE A 6 -2.06 -14.82 7.36
N GLN A 7 -1.79 -15.47 6.22
CA GLN A 7 -0.45 -15.81 5.80
C GLN A 7 0.01 -14.81 4.73
N SER A 8 1.03 -14.02 5.07
CA SER A 8 1.69 -13.17 4.10
C SER A 8 2.27 -14.02 2.97
N SER A 9 2.19 -13.52 1.73
CA SER A 9 2.76 -14.16 0.56
C SER A 9 3.51 -13.15 -0.29
N HIS A 10 4.60 -13.62 -0.88
CA HIS A 10 5.40 -12.88 -1.85
C HIS A 10 5.59 -13.79 -3.06
N GLN A 11 5.13 -13.35 -4.22
CA GLN A 11 5.19 -14.13 -5.45
C GLN A 11 5.94 -13.35 -6.52
N ASP A 12 6.94 -13.99 -7.10
CA ASP A 12 7.66 -13.48 -8.26
C ASP A 12 7.38 -14.39 -9.46
N LEU A 13 6.91 -13.79 -10.55
CA LEU A 13 6.61 -14.47 -11.81
C LEU A 13 7.47 -13.85 -12.90
N SER A 14 8.18 -14.68 -13.65
CA SER A 14 9.08 -14.20 -14.71
C SER A 14 8.56 -14.62 -16.08
N PHE A 15 8.47 -13.66 -17.01
CA PHE A 15 8.03 -13.86 -18.38
C PHE A 15 8.99 -13.14 -19.33
N GLY A 16 10.00 -13.88 -19.81
CA GLY A 16 11.06 -13.31 -20.63
C GLY A 16 11.76 -12.16 -19.90
N PRO A 17 11.80 -10.94 -20.46
CA PRO A 17 12.46 -9.80 -19.82
C PRO A 17 11.64 -9.17 -18.68
N TRP A 18 10.41 -9.65 -18.41
CA TRP A 18 9.50 -9.08 -17.42
C TRP A 18 9.49 -9.91 -16.13
N LYS A 19 9.50 -9.21 -15.00
CA LYS A 19 9.29 -9.75 -13.66
C LYS A 19 8.05 -9.08 -13.07
N LEU A 20 7.08 -9.90 -12.66
CA LEU A 20 5.91 -9.48 -11.92
C LEU A 20 6.12 -9.87 -10.45
N THR A 21 6.01 -8.92 -9.54
CA THR A 21 6.09 -9.13 -8.09
C THR A 21 4.76 -8.77 -7.46
N ALA A 22 4.22 -9.69 -6.67
CA ALA A 22 3.01 -9.49 -5.89
C ALA A 22 3.29 -9.77 -4.41
N SER A 23 3.20 -8.74 -3.59
CA SER A 23 3.26 -8.84 -2.13
C SER A 23 1.87 -8.70 -1.53
N LYS A 24 1.48 -9.66 -0.71
CA LYS A 24 0.25 -9.65 0.08
C LYS A 24 0.62 -9.87 1.54
N THR A 25 0.38 -8.89 2.36
CA THR A 25 0.82 -8.79 3.75
C THR A 25 -0.34 -8.35 4.63
N HIS A 26 -0.07 -8.26 5.94
CA HIS A 26 -1.07 -7.86 6.94
C HIS A 26 -1.40 -6.37 6.82
N ILE A 27 -2.50 -5.96 7.45
CA ILE A 27 -2.81 -4.53 7.58
C ILE A 27 -1.75 -3.85 8.46
N MET A 28 -1.50 -2.58 8.18
CA MET A 28 -0.57 -1.75 8.90
C MET A 28 -0.99 -1.57 10.37
N LYS A 29 -0.02 -1.46 11.27
CA LYS A 29 -0.27 -1.22 12.69
C LYS A 29 -0.76 0.20 12.92
N SER A 30 -1.58 0.41 13.94
CA SER A 30 -2.17 1.72 14.25
C SER A 30 -1.14 2.85 14.35
N ALA A 31 0.01 2.60 15.02
CA ALA A 31 1.06 3.61 15.15
C ALA A 31 1.67 4.05 13.81
N ASP A 32 1.84 3.11 12.87
CA ASP A 32 2.37 3.41 11.54
C ASP A 32 1.31 4.10 10.66
N VAL A 33 0.03 3.73 10.84
CA VAL A 33 -1.12 4.37 10.19
C VAL A 33 -1.25 5.83 10.62
N GLU A 34 -1.19 6.12 11.92
CA GLU A 34 -1.27 7.48 12.47
C GLU A 34 -0.12 8.35 11.94
N LYS A 35 1.11 7.82 11.99
CA LYS A 35 2.28 8.51 11.46
C LYS A 35 2.12 8.84 9.96
N LEU A 36 1.63 7.90 9.15
CA LEU A 36 1.44 8.15 7.73
C LEU A 36 0.27 9.12 7.47
N ALA A 37 -0.78 9.09 8.29
CA ALA A 37 -1.87 10.06 8.20
C ALA A 37 -1.35 11.50 8.40
N ASP A 38 -0.49 11.69 9.40
CA ASP A 38 0.17 12.97 9.68
C ASP A 38 1.05 13.41 8.51
N GLU A 39 1.88 12.50 7.97
CA GLU A 39 2.74 12.80 6.80
C GLU A 39 1.93 13.21 5.56
N LEU A 40 0.77 12.59 5.34
CA LEU A 40 -0.10 12.86 4.21
C LEU A 40 -1.08 14.02 4.44
N HIS A 41 -1.06 14.62 5.64
CA HIS A 41 -1.99 15.67 6.07
C HIS A 41 -3.46 15.22 5.96
N MET A 42 -3.74 13.96 6.31
CA MET A 42 -5.07 13.38 6.33
C MET A 42 -5.55 13.18 7.77
N PRO A 43 -6.85 13.40 8.06
CA PRO A 43 -7.38 13.18 9.42
C PRO A 43 -7.33 11.71 9.85
N SER A 44 -7.45 10.79 8.89
CA SER A 44 -7.31 9.36 9.10
C SER A 44 -7.04 8.65 7.77
N LEU A 45 -6.49 7.45 7.84
CA LEU A 45 -6.37 6.54 6.70
C LEU A 45 -7.45 5.43 6.79
N PRO A 46 -7.67 4.66 5.71
CA PRO A 46 -8.58 3.52 5.74
C PRO A 46 -8.24 2.52 6.86
N GLU A 47 -9.26 1.93 7.49
CA GLU A 47 -9.09 0.93 8.57
C GLU A 47 -8.26 -0.28 8.11
N MET A 48 -8.48 -0.74 6.88
CA MET A 48 -7.74 -1.85 6.27
C MET A 48 -6.65 -1.33 5.34
N MET A 49 -5.59 -0.77 5.92
CA MET A 49 -4.47 -0.20 5.19
C MET A 49 -3.39 -1.27 4.94
N PHE A 50 -3.13 -1.63 3.69
CA PHE A 50 -2.13 -2.63 3.31
C PHE A 50 -0.85 -2.00 2.75
N GLY A 51 -0.10 -1.28 3.59
CA GLY A 51 1.00 -0.44 3.10
C GLY A 51 2.18 -1.20 2.50
N ASP A 52 2.39 -2.46 2.91
CA ASP A 52 3.45 -3.31 2.37
C ASP A 52 3.00 -4.13 1.15
N ASN A 53 1.72 -4.00 0.73
CA ASN A 53 1.25 -4.65 -0.49
C ASN A 53 1.73 -3.88 -1.71
N VAL A 54 2.17 -4.64 -2.71
CA VAL A 54 2.60 -4.09 -3.98
C VAL A 54 2.27 -5.05 -5.11
N LEU A 55 1.81 -4.51 -6.23
CA LEU A 55 1.88 -5.16 -7.53
C LEU A 55 2.89 -4.39 -8.38
N ARG A 56 4.00 -5.03 -8.73
CA ARG A 56 5.09 -4.44 -9.50
C ARG A 56 5.30 -5.21 -10.79
N ILE A 57 5.44 -4.47 -11.89
CA ILE A 57 5.80 -4.99 -13.20
C ILE A 57 7.12 -4.31 -13.59
N GLN A 58 8.20 -5.08 -13.64
CA GLN A 58 9.53 -4.55 -13.92
C GLN A 58 10.16 -5.28 -15.10
N ARG A 59 10.84 -4.54 -15.97
CA ARG A 59 11.69 -5.13 -17.00
C ARG A 59 13.11 -5.29 -16.46
N GLY A 60 13.83 -6.32 -16.89
CA GLY A 60 15.23 -6.56 -16.51
C GLY A 60 16.21 -5.40 -16.81
N SER A 61 15.83 -4.49 -17.71
CA SER A 61 16.58 -3.26 -18.01
C SER A 61 16.37 -2.12 -16.98
N GLY A 62 15.59 -2.35 -15.91
CA GLY A 62 15.46 -1.44 -14.77
C GLY A 62 14.19 -0.59 -14.73
N PHE A 63 13.50 -0.38 -15.87
CA PHE A 63 12.24 0.36 -15.87
C PHE A 63 11.05 -0.52 -15.47
N GLY A 64 10.00 0.09 -14.93
CA GLY A 64 8.79 -0.60 -14.55
C GLY A 64 7.73 0.34 -14.01
N ILE A 65 6.66 -0.25 -13.50
CA ILE A 65 5.60 0.42 -12.78
C ILE A 65 5.24 -0.42 -11.56
N GLU A 66 4.87 0.24 -10.48
CA GLU A 66 4.30 -0.41 -9.31
C GLU A 66 3.05 0.32 -8.83
N PHE A 67 2.19 -0.44 -8.18
CA PHE A 67 0.97 0.02 -7.56
C PHE A 67 1.07 -0.31 -6.07
N ASN A 68 1.14 0.74 -5.25
CA ASN A 68 1.21 0.65 -3.79
C ASN A 68 0.19 1.61 -3.14
N THR A 69 -0.16 1.35 -1.88
CA THR A 69 -1.19 2.12 -1.17
C THR A 69 -0.75 3.55 -0.86
N THR A 70 0.51 3.75 -0.49
CA THR A 70 1.03 5.06 -0.07
C THR A 70 0.99 6.08 -1.19
N ASP A 71 1.43 5.72 -2.40
CA ASP A 71 1.41 6.62 -3.56
C ASP A 71 -0.02 6.89 -4.03
N ALA A 72 -0.93 5.92 -3.90
CA ALA A 72 -2.34 6.14 -4.16
C ALA A 72 -2.94 7.18 -3.19
N LEU A 73 -2.60 7.12 -1.90
CA LEU A 73 -3.07 8.08 -0.90
C LEU A 73 -2.50 9.48 -1.15
N ARG A 74 -1.25 9.61 -1.61
CA ARG A 74 -0.68 10.92 -1.99
C ARG A 74 -1.46 11.63 -3.09
N CYS A 75 -2.19 10.88 -3.93
CA CYS A 75 -3.03 11.44 -4.99
C CYS A 75 -4.41 11.90 -4.48
N VAL A 76 -4.79 11.58 -3.23
CA VAL A 76 -6.09 11.96 -2.66
C VAL A 76 -6.04 13.40 -2.18
N ASN A 77 -7.11 14.15 -2.43
CA ASN A 77 -7.29 15.49 -1.89
C ASN A 77 -7.34 15.43 -0.36
N ASN A 78 -6.26 15.84 0.28
CA ASN A 78 -5.95 15.51 1.67
C ASN A 78 -6.60 16.46 2.68
N TYR A 79 -6.83 17.73 2.33
CA TYR A 79 -7.56 18.64 3.21
C TYR A 79 -7.84 19.99 2.52
N GLN A 80 -9.11 20.36 2.30
CA GLN A 80 -9.47 21.72 1.85
C GLN A 80 -10.11 22.58 2.96
N GLY A 81 -9.96 22.21 4.25
CA GLY A 81 -10.55 22.96 5.37
C GLY A 81 -12.08 23.07 5.33
N MET A 82 -12.74 22.34 4.41
CA MET A 82 -14.17 22.44 4.10
C MET A 82 -15.06 21.49 4.91
N LEU A 83 -14.49 20.56 5.69
CA LEU A 83 -15.26 19.69 6.58
C LEU A 83 -15.50 20.39 7.93
N LYS A 84 -16.17 21.53 7.90
CA LYS A 84 -16.87 22.10 9.06
C LYS A 84 -18.21 22.65 8.60
N VAL A 85 -19.28 21.94 8.94
CA VAL A 85 -20.59 22.53 9.25
C VAL A 85 -21.04 21.94 10.58
N ALA A 86 -21.61 22.82 11.43
CA ALA A 86 -21.88 22.70 12.86
C ALA A 86 -22.62 21.43 13.31
#